data_AF-A0A973FTL9-F1
#
_entry.id   AF-A0A973FTL9-F1
#
_cell.length_a   1.000
_cell.length_b   1.000
_cell.length_c   1.000
_cell.angle_alpha   90.00
_cell.angle_beta   90.00
_cell.angle_gamma   90.00
#
_symmetry.space_group_name_H-M   'P 1'
#
loop_
_entity.id
_entity.type
_entity.pdbx_description
1 polymer ?
#
loop_
_entity_poly.entity_id
_entity_poly.type
_entity_poly.pdbx_seq_one_letter_code
_entity_poly.pdbx_strand_id
1 'polypeptide(L)'
;MKQFINGLACWLGLFDTLADQAGLRGLRWGGGTLGVAAALSGLRGRPSGRALVAMLPLALPLQLGLATLANPWLNPRDQLAPGAYRDRSIERIDIAGRHGPVPALHIVPRGGGRAAVCVAHGSGCDKTFYAWRLSAALLRQGLAVLLIDLDGHGESPRAQAVPAIIESVAGPARWLSERYEWVGLLGMSLGGAVTARAVAEGAPCAALVLWEAPPRLRLSAKEYRRAQIGEALRIARPPLLHLF
;
A
#
# COMPACT_ATOMS: atom_id res chain seq x y z
N MET A 1 -2.31 33.10 -23.77
CA MET A 1 -2.72 32.63 -22.42
C MET A 1 -4.18 32.12 -22.38
N LYS A 2 -5.20 32.95 -22.70
CA LYS A 2 -6.63 32.55 -22.68
C LYS A 2 -6.93 31.25 -23.45
N GLN A 3 -6.36 31.09 -24.65
CA GLN A 3 -6.50 29.89 -25.49
C GLN A 3 -6.01 28.60 -24.80
N PHE A 4 -4.90 28.68 -24.06
CA PHE A 4 -4.36 27.54 -23.32
C PHE A 4 -5.19 27.22 -22.07
N ILE A 5 -5.67 28.22 -21.35
CA ILE A 5 -6.60 28.03 -20.21
C ILE A 5 -7.88 27.32 -20.69
N ASN A 6 -8.45 27.76 -21.81
CA ASN A 6 -9.63 27.12 -22.39
C ASN A 6 -9.35 25.68 -22.85
N GLY A 7 -8.18 25.43 -23.45
CA GLY A 7 -7.75 24.08 -23.83
C GLY A 7 -7.58 23.15 -22.63
N LEU A 8 -7.03 23.65 -21.52
CA LEU A 8 -6.92 22.91 -20.27
C LEU A 8 -8.30 22.61 -19.66
N ALA A 9 -9.19 23.60 -19.62
CA ALA A 9 -10.56 23.43 -19.13
C ALA A 9 -11.36 22.39 -19.96
N CYS A 10 -11.18 22.38 -21.29
CA CYS A 10 -11.73 21.33 -22.15
C CYS A 10 -11.26 19.94 -21.73
N TRP A 11 -9.96 19.74 -21.56
CA TRP A 11 -9.42 18.43 -21.20
C TRP A 11 -9.83 17.97 -19.81
N LEU A 12 -9.71 18.83 -18.80
CA LEU A 12 -10.13 18.49 -17.43
C LEU A 12 -11.62 18.16 -17.37
N GLY A 13 -12.45 18.94 -18.06
CA GLY A 13 -13.88 18.69 -18.13
C GLY A 13 -14.23 17.38 -18.84
N LEU A 14 -13.56 17.11 -19.97
CA LEU A 14 -13.72 15.86 -20.72
C LEU A 14 -13.29 14.64 -19.90
N PHE A 15 -12.12 14.70 -19.25
CA PHE A 15 -11.62 13.60 -18.43
C PHE A 15 -12.52 13.31 -17.24
N ASP A 16 -12.98 14.33 -16.52
CA ASP A 16 -13.92 14.14 -15.40
C ASP A 16 -15.25 13.52 -15.87
N THR A 17 -15.79 14.01 -17.00
CA THR A 17 -17.03 13.47 -17.59
C THR A 17 -16.88 12.00 -17.99
N LEU A 18 -15.78 11.66 -18.67
CA LEU A 18 -15.50 10.28 -19.06
C LEU A 18 -15.26 9.37 -17.85
N ALA A 19 -14.55 9.87 -16.83
CA ALA A 19 -14.34 9.12 -15.59
C ALA A 19 -15.67 8.83 -14.88
N ASP A 20 -16.59 9.79 -14.85
CA ASP A 20 -17.91 9.60 -14.25
C ASP A 20 -18.76 8.60 -15.04
N GLN A 21 -18.84 8.75 -16.37
CA GLN A 21 -19.56 7.83 -17.26
C GLN A 21 -19.00 6.39 -17.19
N ALA A 22 -17.69 6.24 -17.03
CA ALA A 22 -17.04 4.94 -16.89
C ALA A 22 -17.07 4.39 -15.44
N GLY A 23 -17.64 5.13 -14.47
CA GLY A 23 -17.68 4.72 -13.07
C GLY A 23 -16.31 4.70 -12.38
N LEU A 24 -15.30 5.38 -12.93
CA LEU A 24 -13.94 5.46 -12.42
C LEU A 24 -13.85 6.45 -11.25
N ARG A 25 -14.38 6.03 -10.10
CA ARG A 25 -14.50 6.87 -8.89
C ARG A 25 -13.18 7.50 -8.43
N GLY A 26 -12.04 6.86 -8.71
CA GLY A 26 -10.71 7.39 -8.36
C GLY A 26 -10.18 8.47 -9.31
N LEU A 27 -10.83 8.67 -10.46
CA LEU A 27 -10.41 9.64 -11.49
C LEU A 27 -11.40 10.79 -11.67
N ARG A 28 -12.53 10.79 -10.97
CA ARG A 28 -13.50 11.91 -10.97
C ARG A 28 -13.16 12.90 -9.86
N TRP A 29 -13.44 14.17 -10.05
CA TRP A 29 -13.39 15.21 -9.02
C TRP A 29 -14.62 16.11 -9.04
N GLY A 30 -15.35 16.15 -10.16
CA GLY A 30 -16.45 17.08 -10.41
C GLY A 30 -17.85 16.47 -10.33
N GLY A 31 -17.95 15.18 -9.98
CA GLY A 31 -19.22 14.44 -9.94
C GLY A 31 -19.95 14.40 -11.29
N GLY A 32 -19.22 14.52 -12.40
CA GLY A 32 -19.76 14.58 -13.76
C GLY A 32 -20.32 15.96 -14.14
N THR A 33 -21.03 16.65 -13.24
CA THR A 33 -21.64 17.97 -13.53
C THR A 33 -20.61 19.08 -13.71
N LEU A 34 -19.59 19.13 -12.85
CA LEU A 34 -18.53 20.14 -12.97
C LEU A 34 -17.62 19.83 -14.18
N GLY A 35 -17.43 18.55 -14.50
CA GLY A 35 -16.74 18.12 -15.71
C GLY A 35 -17.41 18.65 -16.98
N VAL A 36 -18.72 18.43 -17.12
CA VAL A 36 -19.51 18.94 -18.27
C VAL A 36 -19.44 20.47 -18.33
N ALA A 37 -19.62 21.15 -17.20
CA ALA A 37 -19.54 22.62 -17.15
C ALA A 37 -18.15 23.15 -17.57
N ALA A 38 -17.07 22.53 -17.10
CA ALA A 38 -15.71 22.90 -17.47
C ALA A 38 -15.42 22.65 -18.95
N ALA A 39 -15.88 21.52 -19.50
CA ALA A 39 -15.73 21.20 -20.92
C ALA A 39 -16.48 22.21 -21.80
N LEU A 40 -17.74 22.51 -21.47
CA LEU A 40 -18.53 23.49 -22.21
C LEU A 40 -17.95 24.91 -22.11
N SER A 41 -17.46 25.30 -20.93
CA SER A 41 -16.79 26.59 -20.73
C SER A 41 -15.51 26.70 -21.58
N GLY A 42 -14.68 25.65 -21.57
CA GLY A 42 -13.50 25.56 -22.43
C GLY A 42 -13.86 25.69 -23.91
N LEU A 43 -14.86 24.92 -24.38
CA LEU A 43 -15.29 24.92 -25.78
C LEU A 43 -15.90 26.25 -26.23
N ARG A 44 -16.65 26.94 -25.36
CA ARG A 44 -17.15 28.31 -25.63
C ARG A 44 -16.00 29.29 -25.88
N GLY A 45 -14.86 29.05 -25.25
CA GLY A 45 -13.63 29.79 -25.46
C GLY A 45 -12.91 29.51 -26.79
N ARG A 46 -13.43 28.57 -27.61
CA ARG A 46 -12.92 28.15 -28.93
C ARG A 46 -11.40 27.99 -28.95
N PRO A 47 -10.84 27.03 -28.17
CA PRO A 47 -9.41 26.81 -28.10
C PRO A 47 -8.90 26.34 -29.47
N SER A 48 -7.75 26.85 -29.90
CA SER A 48 -7.09 26.36 -31.10
C SER A 48 -6.62 24.91 -30.93
N GLY A 49 -6.49 24.18 -32.03
CA GLY A 49 -5.94 22.81 -32.00
C GLY A 49 -4.56 22.74 -31.34
N ARG A 50 -3.71 23.76 -31.57
CA ARG A 50 -2.41 23.89 -30.89
C ARG A 50 -2.55 24.01 -29.38
N ALA A 51 -3.52 24.77 -28.89
CA ALA A 51 -3.75 24.92 -27.46
C ALA A 51 -4.27 23.63 -26.82
N LEU A 52 -5.15 22.89 -27.51
CA LEU A 52 -5.60 21.57 -27.05
C LEU A 52 -4.42 20.59 -26.95
N VAL A 53 -3.63 20.44 -28.02
CA VAL A 53 -2.48 19.52 -28.01
C VAL A 53 -1.45 19.91 -26.94
N ALA A 54 -1.15 21.20 -26.81
CA ALA A 54 -0.16 21.67 -25.83
C ALA A 54 -0.59 21.44 -24.37
N MET A 55 -1.89 21.46 -24.08
CA MET A 55 -2.39 21.33 -22.71
C MET A 55 -2.66 19.90 -22.27
N LEU A 56 -2.74 18.94 -23.20
CA LEU A 56 -2.98 17.54 -22.88
C LEU A 56 -1.97 16.94 -21.87
N PRO A 57 -0.64 17.14 -22.02
CA PRO A 57 0.34 16.61 -21.07
C PRO A 57 0.22 17.22 -19.66
N LEU A 58 -0.31 18.44 -19.55
CA LEU A 58 -0.54 19.11 -18.27
C LEU A 58 -1.90 18.72 -17.66
N ALA A 59 -2.90 18.47 -18.50
CA ALA A 59 -4.25 18.13 -18.07
C ALA A 59 -4.30 16.77 -17.35
N LEU A 60 -3.52 15.77 -17.80
CA LEU A 60 -3.48 14.44 -17.17
C LEU A 60 -3.01 14.44 -15.70
N PRO A 61 -1.83 15.00 -15.36
CA PRO A 61 -1.40 15.05 -13.95
C PRO A 61 -2.30 15.96 -13.10
N LEU A 62 -2.84 17.04 -13.68
CA LEU A 62 -3.81 17.88 -12.97
C LEU A 62 -5.12 17.14 -12.69
N GLN A 63 -5.63 16.37 -13.65
CA GLN A 63 -6.80 15.51 -13.46
C GLN A 63 -6.58 14.54 -12.30
N LEU A 64 -5.43 13.86 -12.28
CA LEU A 64 -5.09 12.91 -11.22
C LEU A 64 -4.96 13.61 -9.86
N GLY A 65 -4.33 14.77 -9.81
CA GLY A 65 -4.20 15.58 -8.60
C GLY A 65 -5.56 16.03 -8.06
N LEU A 66 -6.41 16.60 -8.92
CA LEU A 66 -7.77 17.01 -8.54
C LEU A 66 -8.61 15.84 -8.05
N ALA A 67 -8.56 14.69 -8.74
CA ALA A 67 -9.28 13.48 -8.35
C ALA A 67 -8.79 12.92 -7.00
N THR A 68 -7.48 12.95 -6.77
CA THR A 68 -6.89 12.52 -5.49
C THR A 68 -7.37 13.40 -4.34
N LEU A 69 -7.37 14.72 -4.52
CA LEU A 69 -7.84 15.68 -3.51
C LEU A 69 -9.35 15.62 -3.28
N ALA A 70 -10.13 15.35 -4.33
CA ALA A 70 -11.59 15.28 -4.25
C ALA A 70 -12.10 13.97 -3.65
N ASN A 71 -11.29 12.90 -3.64
CA ASN A 71 -11.68 11.58 -3.14
C ASN A 71 -10.76 11.05 -2.03
N PRO A 72 -10.55 11.80 -0.93
CA PRO A 72 -9.73 11.32 0.17
C PRO A 72 -10.30 10.02 0.77
N TRP A 73 -11.63 9.83 0.74
CA TRP A 73 -12.33 8.63 1.17
C TRP A 73 -12.00 7.33 0.41
N LEU A 74 -11.32 7.43 -0.74
CA LEU A 74 -10.86 6.27 -1.51
C LEU A 74 -9.45 5.86 -1.10
N ASN A 75 -8.81 6.60 -0.18
CA ASN A 75 -7.53 6.23 0.39
C ASN A 75 -7.67 4.84 1.03
N PRO A 76 -7.04 3.81 0.45
CA PRO A 76 -7.24 2.45 0.92
C PRO A 76 -6.61 2.22 2.30
N ARG A 77 -5.72 3.11 2.76
CA ARG A 77 -5.15 3.05 4.11
C ARG A 77 -6.20 3.32 5.20
N ASP A 78 -7.25 4.09 4.88
CA ASP A 78 -8.33 4.36 5.83
C ASP A 78 -9.09 3.07 6.21
N GLN A 79 -9.04 2.04 5.35
CA GLN A 79 -9.62 0.72 5.65
C GLN A 79 -8.87 -0.05 6.75
N LEU A 80 -7.67 0.42 7.11
CA LEU A 80 -6.80 -0.13 8.15
C LEU A 80 -6.72 0.79 9.38
N ALA A 81 -7.48 1.88 9.42
CA ALA A 81 -7.50 2.75 10.59
C ALA A 81 -8.07 1.98 11.80
N PRO A 82 -7.51 2.15 13.01
CA PRO A 82 -8.06 1.54 14.22
C PRO A 82 -9.52 1.92 14.45
N GLY A 83 -10.34 0.95 14.86
CA GLY A 83 -11.77 1.15 15.09
C GLY A 83 -12.60 -0.11 14.92
N ALA A 84 -13.90 0.03 15.18
CA ALA A 84 -14.89 -1.02 14.96
C ALA A 84 -15.58 -0.82 13.60
N TYR A 85 -15.56 -1.87 12.77
CA TYR A 85 -16.21 -1.90 11.47
C TYR A 85 -17.34 -2.94 11.47
N ARG A 86 -18.14 -2.95 10.40
CA ARG A 86 -19.27 -3.88 10.29
C ARG A 86 -18.83 -5.35 10.36
N ASP A 87 -17.70 -5.67 9.75
CA ASP A 87 -17.19 -7.01 9.50
C ASP A 87 -15.92 -7.36 10.30
N ARG A 88 -15.33 -6.41 11.04
CA ARG A 88 -14.06 -6.59 11.76
C ARG A 88 -13.85 -5.53 12.84
N SER A 89 -12.92 -5.77 13.74
CA SER A 89 -12.32 -4.75 14.60
C SER A 89 -10.83 -4.60 14.27
N ILE A 90 -10.31 -3.38 14.38
CA ILE A 90 -8.89 -3.07 14.20
C ILE A 90 -8.40 -2.36 15.45
N GLU A 91 -7.36 -2.90 16.06
CA GLU A 91 -6.68 -2.31 17.22
C GLU A 91 -5.23 -2.03 16.88
N ARG A 92 -4.74 -0.83 17.21
CA ARG A 92 -3.31 -0.54 17.19
C ARG A 92 -2.74 -0.98 18.53
N ILE A 93 -1.77 -1.89 18.50
CA ILE A 93 -1.08 -2.39 19.69
C ILE A 93 0.43 -2.26 19.57
N ASP A 94 1.11 -2.18 20.72
CA ASP A 94 2.57 -2.35 20.81
C ASP A 94 2.86 -3.71 21.46
N ILE A 95 3.41 -4.64 20.69
CA ILE A 95 3.75 -5.96 21.20
C ILE A 95 5.10 -5.87 21.89
N ALA A 96 5.17 -6.25 23.16
CA ALA A 96 6.44 -6.26 23.89
C ALA A 96 7.44 -7.22 23.23
N GLY A 97 8.60 -6.71 22.84
CA GLY A 97 9.69 -7.47 22.26
C GLY A 97 10.98 -7.32 23.06
N ARG A 98 11.92 -8.25 22.88
CA ARG A 98 13.20 -8.29 23.60
C ARG A 98 14.03 -7.02 23.46
N HIS A 99 13.93 -6.36 22.30
CA HIS A 99 14.73 -5.18 21.95
C HIS A 99 13.91 -3.88 21.96
N GLY A 100 12.68 -3.92 22.46
CA GLY A 100 11.71 -2.83 22.42
C GLY A 100 10.37 -3.28 21.81
N PRO A 101 9.36 -2.39 21.77
CA PRO A 101 8.05 -2.72 21.25
C PRO A 101 8.06 -2.96 19.74
N VAL A 102 7.11 -3.78 19.28
CA VAL A 102 6.77 -4.00 17.87
C VAL A 102 5.38 -3.40 17.61
N PRO A 103 5.29 -2.22 16.98
CA PRO A 103 4.01 -1.63 16.63
C PRO A 103 3.26 -2.49 15.62
N ALA A 104 1.97 -2.70 15.86
CA ALA A 104 1.16 -3.58 15.03
C ALA A 104 -0.29 -3.09 14.92
N LEU A 105 -0.96 -3.54 13.87
CA LEU A 105 -2.42 -3.51 13.73
C LEU A 105 -2.94 -4.94 13.87
N HIS A 106 -3.71 -5.18 14.93
CA HIS A 106 -4.41 -6.42 15.14
C HIS A 106 -5.84 -6.30 14.60
N ILE A 107 -6.14 -7.10 13.58
CA ILE A 107 -7.38 -7.05 12.83
C ILE A 107 -8.11 -8.37 13.03
N VAL A 108 -9.30 -8.30 13.64
CA VAL A 108 -10.08 -9.48 14.01
C VAL A 108 -11.41 -9.47 13.25
N PRO A 109 -11.77 -10.55 12.53
CA PRO A 109 -13.07 -10.63 11.87
C PRO A 109 -14.20 -10.66 12.90
N ARG A 110 -15.37 -10.15 12.52
CA ARG A 110 -16.57 -10.20 13.36
C ARG A 110 -16.97 -11.66 13.61
N GLY A 111 -17.10 -12.02 14.89
CA GLY A 111 -17.28 -13.40 15.33
C GLY A 111 -15.99 -14.08 15.80
N GLY A 112 -14.85 -13.40 15.70
CA GLY A 112 -13.55 -13.94 16.08
C GLY A 112 -12.97 -14.88 15.01
N GLY A 113 -11.85 -15.51 15.32
CA GLY A 113 -11.21 -16.49 14.46
C GLY A 113 -10.32 -17.41 15.28
N ARG A 114 -10.20 -18.68 14.87
CA ARG A 114 -9.31 -19.66 15.52
C ARG A 114 -7.86 -19.55 15.03
N ALA A 115 -7.65 -18.95 13.86
CA ALA A 115 -6.35 -18.78 13.24
C ALA A 115 -6.03 -17.31 12.98
N ALA A 116 -4.74 -16.98 12.99
CA ALA A 116 -4.23 -15.66 12.67
C ALA A 116 -3.01 -15.72 11.75
N VAL A 117 -2.81 -14.67 10.96
CA VAL A 117 -1.62 -14.50 10.12
C VAL A 117 -0.86 -13.23 10.51
N CYS A 118 0.41 -13.38 10.88
CA CYS A 118 1.33 -12.25 11.04
C CYS A 118 1.94 -11.88 9.68
N VAL A 119 1.87 -10.61 9.31
CA VAL A 119 2.34 -10.10 8.02
C VAL A 119 3.49 -9.12 8.22
N ALA A 120 4.67 -9.51 7.71
CA ALA A 120 5.89 -8.69 7.70
C ALA A 120 6.10 -8.04 6.33
N HIS A 121 6.18 -6.70 6.30
CA HIS A 121 6.34 -5.92 5.07
C HIS A 121 7.78 -5.93 4.50
N GLY A 122 7.94 -5.43 3.27
CA GLY A 122 9.25 -5.27 2.60
C GLY A 122 10.03 -4.03 3.04
N SER A 123 11.23 -3.84 2.49
CA SER A 123 12.04 -2.64 2.79
C SER A 123 11.39 -1.38 2.22
N GLY A 124 11.50 -0.25 2.95
CA GLY A 124 10.92 1.04 2.53
C GLY A 124 9.39 1.10 2.64
N CYS A 125 8.77 0.10 3.25
CA CYS A 125 7.34 0.01 3.52
C CYS A 125 7.03 0.22 5.01
N ASP A 126 5.76 0.11 5.36
CA ASP A 126 5.25 0.01 6.74
C ASP A 126 4.12 -1.04 6.78
N LYS A 127 3.59 -1.33 7.97
CA LYS A 127 2.52 -2.32 8.19
C LYS A 127 1.23 -2.05 7.38
N THR A 128 1.00 -0.84 6.89
CA THR A 128 -0.18 -0.47 6.10
C THR A 128 0.06 -0.52 4.59
N PHE A 129 1.32 -0.51 4.16
CA PHE A 129 1.70 -0.38 2.76
C PHE A 129 1.21 -1.58 1.92
N TYR A 130 0.25 -1.32 1.01
CA TYR A 130 -0.44 -2.33 0.19
C TYR A 130 -1.10 -3.49 0.96
N ALA A 131 -1.26 -3.37 2.28
CA ALA A 131 -1.75 -4.45 3.12
C ALA A 131 -3.28 -4.64 3.10
N TRP A 132 -4.05 -3.63 2.65
CA TRP A 132 -5.52 -3.66 2.75
C TRP A 132 -6.17 -4.78 1.94
N ARG A 133 -5.69 -5.05 0.71
CA ARG A 133 -6.24 -6.14 -0.14
C ARG A 133 -5.94 -7.51 0.45
N LEU A 134 -4.72 -7.69 0.94
CA LEU A 134 -4.29 -8.91 1.60
C LEU A 134 -5.10 -9.15 2.87
N SER A 135 -5.21 -8.13 3.73
CA SER A 135 -5.98 -8.19 4.97
C SER A 135 -7.45 -8.54 4.70
N ALA A 136 -8.08 -7.87 3.72
CA ALA A 136 -9.45 -8.17 3.32
C ALA A 136 -9.62 -9.60 2.80
N ALA A 137 -8.63 -10.14 2.08
CA ALA A 137 -8.67 -11.52 1.59
C ALA A 137 -8.57 -12.53 2.72
N LEU A 138 -7.66 -12.32 3.69
CA LEU A 138 -7.49 -13.17 4.86
C LEU A 138 -8.72 -13.14 5.77
N LEU A 139 -9.29 -11.97 6.02
CA LEU A 139 -10.50 -11.81 6.83
C LEU A 139 -11.72 -12.51 6.23
N ARG A 140 -11.86 -12.51 4.89
CA ARG A 140 -12.93 -13.28 4.21
C ARG A 140 -12.79 -14.79 4.42
N GLN A 141 -11.61 -15.29 4.77
CA GLN A 141 -11.37 -16.68 5.15
C GLN A 141 -11.52 -16.92 6.65
N GLY A 142 -11.98 -15.92 7.42
CA GLY A 142 -12.12 -16.02 8.88
C GLY A 142 -10.80 -15.97 9.65
N LEU A 143 -9.71 -15.54 9.00
CA LEU A 143 -8.40 -15.42 9.61
C LEU A 143 -8.25 -14.02 10.23
N ALA A 144 -7.81 -13.97 11.49
CA ALA A 144 -7.32 -12.72 12.06
C ALA A 144 -5.98 -12.34 11.40
N VAL A 145 -5.67 -11.05 11.39
CA VAL A 145 -4.47 -10.53 10.72
C VAL A 145 -3.72 -9.65 11.72
N LEU A 146 -2.40 -9.83 11.77
CA LEU A 146 -1.52 -8.96 12.53
C LEU A 146 -0.52 -8.33 11.57
N LEU A 147 -0.68 -7.06 11.27
CA LEU A 147 0.23 -6.30 10.43
C LEU A 147 1.28 -5.65 11.34
N ILE A 148 2.56 -5.93 11.14
CA ILE A 148 3.64 -5.47 12.02
C ILE A 148 4.57 -4.49 11.30
N ASP A 149 5.10 -3.51 12.03
CA ASP A 149 6.24 -2.73 11.57
C ASP A 149 7.54 -3.45 11.92
N LEU A 150 8.41 -3.61 10.91
CA LEU A 150 9.77 -4.10 11.13
C LEU A 150 10.66 -2.99 11.68
N ASP A 151 11.79 -3.39 12.28
CA ASP A 151 12.81 -2.44 12.72
C ASP A 151 13.24 -1.49 11.60
N GLY A 152 13.36 -0.20 11.95
CA GLY A 152 13.69 0.90 11.05
C GLY A 152 12.54 1.37 10.16
N HIS A 153 11.31 0.89 10.38
CA HIS A 153 10.16 1.18 9.52
C HIS A 153 8.92 1.59 10.33
N GLY A 154 8.02 2.32 9.68
CA GLY A 154 6.73 2.73 10.23
C GLY A 154 6.86 3.43 11.58
N GLU A 155 6.15 2.91 12.59
CA GLU A 155 6.17 3.40 13.97
C GLU A 155 7.30 2.78 14.81
N SER A 156 8.08 1.83 14.29
CA SER A 156 9.08 1.11 15.09
C SER A 156 10.17 2.06 15.58
N PRO A 157 10.41 2.15 16.91
CA PRO A 157 11.45 3.02 17.46
C PRO A 157 12.86 2.41 17.32
N ARG A 158 12.95 1.16 16.86
CA ARG A 158 14.19 0.39 16.78
C ARG A 158 14.86 0.61 15.43
N ALA A 159 16.19 0.67 15.40
CA ALA A 159 16.94 0.72 14.14
C ALA A 159 16.93 -0.64 13.43
N GLN A 160 16.86 -0.64 12.10
CA GLN A 160 16.97 -1.86 11.29
C GLN A 160 18.34 -2.54 11.49
N ALA A 161 18.41 -3.54 12.37
CA ALA A 161 19.65 -4.22 12.71
C ALA A 161 19.48 -5.73 12.80
N VAL A 162 20.46 -6.49 12.30
CA VAL A 162 20.52 -7.95 12.43
C VAL A 162 21.46 -8.30 13.59
N PRO A 163 21.11 -9.23 14.50
CA PRO A 163 19.93 -10.12 14.46
C PRO A 163 18.64 -9.52 15.05
N ALA A 164 18.68 -8.34 15.68
CA ALA A 164 17.56 -7.79 16.45
C ALA A 164 16.21 -7.70 15.70
N ILE A 165 16.24 -7.46 14.38
CA ILE A 165 15.04 -7.37 13.53
C ILE A 165 14.24 -8.67 13.49
N ILE A 166 14.86 -9.82 13.75
CA ILE A 166 14.19 -11.14 13.79
C ILE A 166 13.10 -11.14 14.87
N GLU A 167 13.34 -10.46 15.99
CA GLU A 167 12.36 -10.32 17.07
C GLU A 167 11.13 -9.49 16.68
N SER A 168 11.22 -8.68 15.61
CA SER A 168 10.04 -8.02 15.04
C SER A 168 9.02 -9.01 14.51
N VAL A 169 9.43 -10.24 14.16
CA VAL A 169 8.53 -11.32 13.73
C VAL A 169 8.31 -12.33 14.85
N ALA A 170 9.38 -12.76 15.53
CA ALA A 170 9.31 -13.81 16.53
C ALA A 170 8.46 -13.41 17.75
N GLY A 171 8.55 -12.16 18.21
CA GLY A 171 7.72 -11.63 19.29
C GLY A 171 6.21 -11.67 18.95
N PRO A 172 5.79 -11.05 17.84
CA PRO A 172 4.42 -11.15 17.35
C PRO A 172 3.91 -12.56 17.10
N ALA A 173 4.74 -13.48 16.61
CA ALA A 173 4.37 -14.89 16.43
C ALA A 173 4.02 -15.56 17.78
N ARG A 174 4.84 -15.33 18.82
CA ARG A 174 4.56 -15.82 20.18
C ARG A 174 3.28 -15.19 20.75
N TRP A 175 3.14 -13.87 20.61
CA TRP A 175 1.94 -13.15 21.03
C TRP A 175 0.66 -13.69 20.39
N LEU A 176 0.70 -14.04 19.10
CA LEU A 176 -0.44 -14.68 18.43
C LEU A 176 -0.67 -16.11 18.94
N SER A 177 0.38 -16.89 19.21
CA SER A 177 0.24 -18.28 19.66
C SER A 177 -0.42 -18.43 21.04
N GLU A 178 -0.38 -17.38 21.86
CA GLU A 178 -1.11 -17.31 23.13
C GLU A 178 -2.63 -17.07 22.93
N ARG A 179 -3.04 -16.61 21.76
CA ARG A 179 -4.40 -16.09 21.47
C ARG A 179 -5.15 -16.87 20.40
N TYR A 180 -4.43 -17.57 19.54
CA TYR A 180 -4.96 -18.30 18.40
C TYR A 180 -4.39 -19.72 18.37
N GLU A 181 -5.21 -20.67 17.94
CA GLU A 181 -4.84 -22.07 17.84
C GLU A 181 -3.86 -22.32 16.69
N TRP A 182 -4.00 -21.58 15.59
CA TRP A 182 -3.12 -21.69 14.44
C TRP A 182 -2.54 -20.33 14.05
N VAL A 183 -1.22 -20.26 13.92
CA VAL A 183 -0.50 -19.03 13.55
C VAL A 183 0.24 -19.25 12.24
N GLY A 184 -0.15 -18.52 11.20
CA GLY A 184 0.59 -18.42 9.96
C GLY A 184 1.52 -17.19 9.98
N LEU A 185 2.66 -17.28 9.31
CA LEU A 185 3.56 -16.15 9.11
C LEU A 185 3.74 -15.90 7.61
N LEU A 186 3.52 -14.65 7.19
CA LEU A 186 3.69 -14.20 5.82
C LEU A 186 4.71 -13.07 5.79
N GLY A 187 5.79 -13.24 5.03
CA GLY A 187 6.80 -12.20 4.86
C GLY A 187 6.97 -11.82 3.39
N MET A 188 6.98 -10.51 3.12
CA MET A 188 7.19 -9.94 1.79
C MET A 188 8.61 -9.37 1.67
N SER A 189 9.34 -9.70 0.60
CA SER A 189 10.70 -9.16 0.34
C SER A 189 11.62 -9.27 1.57
N LEU A 190 12.14 -8.15 2.11
CA LEU A 190 12.90 -8.10 3.36
C LEU A 190 12.18 -8.84 4.50
N GLY A 191 10.89 -8.59 4.70
CA GLY A 191 10.08 -9.26 5.72
C GLY A 191 10.02 -10.77 5.50
N GLY A 192 10.09 -11.24 4.25
CA GLY A 192 10.23 -12.66 3.91
C GLY A 192 11.52 -13.28 4.45
N ALA A 193 12.66 -12.62 4.22
CA ALA A 193 13.95 -13.09 4.74
C ALA A 193 13.99 -13.09 6.27
N VAL A 194 13.45 -12.05 6.92
CA VAL A 194 13.37 -11.95 8.38
C VAL A 194 12.43 -13.03 8.95
N THR A 195 11.27 -13.24 8.33
CA THR A 195 10.29 -14.25 8.75
C THR A 195 10.84 -15.67 8.61
N ALA A 196 11.48 -15.99 7.48
CA ALA A 196 12.13 -17.28 7.30
C ALA A 196 13.20 -17.55 8.37
N ARG A 197 14.01 -16.53 8.69
CA ARG A 197 15.01 -16.63 9.76
C ARG A 197 14.36 -16.82 11.12
N ALA A 198 13.29 -16.08 11.44
CA ALA A 198 12.56 -16.24 12.70
C ALA A 198 12.00 -17.65 12.88
N VAL A 199 11.39 -18.23 11.83
CA VAL A 199 10.91 -19.62 11.85
C VAL A 199 12.06 -20.61 12.06
N ALA A 200 13.18 -20.41 11.36
CA ALA A 200 14.36 -21.25 11.52
C ALA A 200 14.97 -21.18 12.94
N GLU A 201 14.75 -20.07 13.66
CA GLU A 201 15.15 -19.86 15.05
C GLU A 201 14.06 -20.26 16.08
N GLY A 202 12.96 -20.86 15.62
CA GLY A 202 11.94 -21.44 16.49
C GLY A 202 10.72 -20.56 16.77
N ALA A 203 10.46 -19.53 15.97
CA ALA A 203 9.20 -18.79 16.06
C ALA A 203 7.99 -19.71 15.80
N PRO A 204 6.91 -19.66 16.62
CA PRO A 204 5.71 -20.46 16.42
C PRO A 204 5.10 -20.22 15.03
N CYS A 205 4.93 -21.28 14.26
CA CYS A 205 4.46 -21.19 12.88
C CYS A 205 3.84 -22.51 12.41
N ALA A 206 2.54 -22.48 12.10
CA ALA A 206 1.82 -23.58 11.47
C ALA A 206 1.94 -23.56 9.93
N ALA A 207 2.14 -22.37 9.34
CA ALA A 207 2.31 -22.19 7.91
C ALA A 207 3.19 -20.96 7.61
N LEU A 208 4.18 -21.12 6.74
CA LEU A 208 5.07 -20.05 6.30
C LEU A 208 4.81 -19.69 4.83
N VAL A 209 4.58 -18.40 4.56
CA VAL A 209 4.45 -17.86 3.21
C VAL A 209 5.57 -16.85 2.97
N LEU A 210 6.36 -17.09 1.93
CA LEU A 210 7.43 -16.19 1.48
C LEU A 210 7.03 -15.59 0.14
N TRP A 211 6.85 -14.28 0.09
CA TRP A 211 6.38 -13.58 -1.11
C TRP A 211 7.46 -12.62 -1.62
N GLU A 212 7.98 -12.89 -2.83
CA GLU A 212 9.09 -12.14 -3.44
C GLU A 212 10.30 -12.00 -2.50
N ALA A 213 10.53 -12.99 -1.65
CA ALA A 213 11.59 -12.96 -0.65
C ALA A 213 12.96 -13.21 -1.33
N PRO A 214 13.98 -12.37 -1.12
CA PRO A 214 15.30 -12.65 -1.63
C PRO A 214 15.90 -13.86 -0.89
N PRO A 215 16.42 -14.88 -1.59
CA PRO A 215 17.01 -16.06 -0.95
C PRO A 215 18.31 -15.72 -0.21
N ARG A 216 18.93 -14.58 -0.52
CA ARG A 216 20.08 -14.01 0.18
C ARG A 216 19.93 -12.50 0.26
N LEU A 217 20.02 -11.96 1.46
CA LEU A 217 20.03 -10.53 1.69
C LEU A 217 21.45 -10.09 2.07
N ARG A 218 22.12 -9.36 1.17
CA ARG A 218 23.43 -8.73 1.44
C ARG A 218 23.22 -7.23 1.63
N LEU A 219 23.44 -6.74 2.85
CA LEU A 219 23.15 -5.36 3.27
C LEU A 219 24.39 -4.47 3.23
N SER A 220 25.25 -4.55 2.20
CA SER A 220 26.28 -3.52 2.00
C SER A 220 25.71 -2.35 1.19
N ALA A 221 25.91 -1.11 1.66
CA ALA A 221 25.40 0.09 0.98
C ALA A 221 25.84 0.18 -0.49
N LYS A 222 27.05 -0.31 -0.80
CA LYS A 222 27.61 -0.36 -2.16
C LYS A 222 26.90 -1.38 -3.06
N GLU A 223 26.59 -2.57 -2.54
CA GLU A 223 25.85 -3.59 -3.27
C GLU A 223 24.37 -3.20 -3.43
N TYR A 224 23.76 -2.57 -2.42
CA TYR A 224 22.39 -2.06 -2.49
C TYR A 224 22.24 -0.98 -3.57
N ARG A 225 23.16 -0.02 -3.62
CA ARG A 225 23.18 1.01 -4.67
C ARG A 225 23.35 0.40 -6.08
N ARG A 226 24.19 -0.64 -6.22
CA ARG A 226 24.33 -1.38 -7.49
C ARG A 226 23.04 -2.11 -7.88
N ALA A 227 22.36 -2.73 -6.93
CA ALA A 227 21.09 -3.42 -7.18
C ALA A 227 20.01 -2.43 -7.63
N GLN A 228 19.87 -1.28 -6.95
CA GLN A 228 18.93 -0.22 -7.33
C GLN A 228 19.17 0.31 -8.75
N ILE A 229 20.45 0.55 -9.12
CA ILE A 229 20.79 0.97 -10.49
C ILE A 229 20.41 -0.12 -11.49
N GLY A 230 20.71 -1.38 -11.20
CA GLY A 230 20.36 -2.52 -12.05
C GLY A 230 18.85 -2.69 -12.23
N GLU A 231 18.07 -2.45 -11.18
CA GLU A 231 16.61 -2.55 -11.18
C GLU A 231 15.95 -1.37 -11.89
N ALA A 232 16.43 -0.14 -11.68
CA ALA A 232 16.02 1.04 -12.44
C ALA A 232 16.24 0.85 -13.96
N LEU A 233 17.38 0.27 -14.35
CA LEU A 233 17.67 -0.08 -15.74
C LEU A 233 16.76 -1.20 -16.29
N ARG A 234 16.21 -2.06 -15.43
CA ARG A 234 15.23 -3.09 -15.83
C ARG A 234 13.82 -2.52 -15.97
N ILE A 235 13.41 -1.59 -15.10
CA ILE A 235 12.14 -0.86 -15.21
C ILE A 235 12.10 -0.03 -16.50
N ALA A 236 13.25 0.48 -16.95
CA ALA A 236 13.38 1.14 -18.24
C ALA A 236 13.20 0.20 -19.46
N ARG A 237 13.02 -1.12 -19.25
CA ARG A 237 12.69 -2.05 -20.33
C ARG A 237 11.18 -2.02 -20.62
N PRO A 238 10.75 -1.87 -21.89
CA PRO A 238 9.35 -1.80 -22.29
C PRO A 238 8.39 -2.89 -21.75
N PRO A 239 8.80 -4.16 -21.51
CA PRO A 239 7.85 -5.17 -21.10
C PRO A 239 7.32 -5.02 -19.67
N LEU A 240 7.82 -4.11 -18.82
CA LEU A 240 7.33 -3.96 -17.44
C LEU A 240 6.35 -2.80 -17.21
N LEU A 241 6.01 -2.05 -18.27
CA LEU A 241 5.07 -0.93 -18.20
C LEU A 241 3.61 -1.34 -17.93
N HIS A 242 3.28 -2.63 -17.99
CA HIS A 242 1.92 -3.14 -17.71
C HIS A 242 1.66 -3.41 -16.21
N LEU A 243 2.65 -3.20 -15.35
CA LEU A 243 2.57 -3.38 -13.89
C LEU A 243 2.29 -2.07 -13.13
N PHE A 244 2.07 -0.96 -13.84
CA PHE A 244 1.73 0.36 -13.29
C PHE A 244 0.40 0.85 -13.85
#